data_AF-A0A5N6R7D5-F1
#
_entry.id   AF-A0A5N6R7D5-F1
#
_cell.length_a   1.000
_cell.length_b   1.000
_cell.length_c   1.000
_cell.angle_alpha   90.00
_cell.angle_beta   90.00
_cell.angle_gamma   90.00
#
_symmetry.space_group_name_H-M   'P 1'
#
loop_
_entity.id
_entity.type
_entity.pdbx_description
1 polymer ?
#
loop_
_entity_poly.entity_id
_entity_poly.type
_entity_poly.pdbx_seq_one_letter_code
_entity_poly.pdbx_strand_id
1 'polypeptide(L)'
;MIRNNLEPVIEQYRPAILASLKFSKFTLGTVAPQFTGVSIIESESDAQGVTMELEMQWDGNQNIKLDIKTRVGVSLPVQVKDIGFTGVFRLIFKPLVDEFPCFGAVSYSLREKKKMDFTLKIVGGEISTLPGISDAIEETIRDAIEDSITWPVRKILPILPGDYSDLELKPVGTLEVKLVQAKDLTNKDVIGKSDPFAVLFIRPLHDRMKTSKTINNQLNPVWNEHFEFIVEDESTQHLTVRVFDDEGIQAPDLIGCARVPLKDLKHGKVENLWLNLVKDFEVQRDTKYRGQVHLELLYCPFGTESSFKNPFDPEYTMTYLEKKALKSGANGREVGDLGKTTKQKKRNVIVRGVLSVTIIAAEDLPAVDLMGKADPFAVLIMKKSETKAKTRVLTNTLNPAWNQTFDFVVEDALHDMLIVEVWDHDTFGKEKIGRAIMTLTRVVLEGEFQDGFPLDGAKSGKVYLHLKWTPELKFRDS
;
A
#
# COMPACT_ATOMS: atom_id res chain seq x y z
N MET A 1 -0.59 34.99 -9.59
CA MET A 1 -0.55 33.80 -10.46
C MET A 1 -0.11 32.56 -9.68
N ILE A 2 1.12 32.51 -9.14
CA ILE A 2 1.65 31.34 -8.41
C ILE A 2 0.79 30.98 -7.18
N ARG A 3 0.44 31.96 -6.33
CA ARG A 3 -0.43 31.71 -5.16
C ARG A 3 -1.76 31.05 -5.52
N ASN A 4 -2.44 31.52 -6.57
CA ASN A 4 -3.74 31.01 -6.98
C ASN A 4 -3.67 29.55 -7.48
N ASN A 5 -2.50 29.11 -7.93
CA ASN A 5 -2.26 27.73 -8.34
C ASN A 5 -1.75 26.84 -7.19
N LEU A 6 -1.03 27.41 -6.21
CA LEU A 6 -0.47 26.67 -5.08
C LEU A 6 -1.46 26.43 -3.93
N GLU A 7 -2.36 27.38 -3.68
CA GLU A 7 -3.32 27.27 -2.56
C GLU A 7 -4.25 26.04 -2.72
N PRO A 8 -4.80 25.74 -3.91
CA PRO A 8 -5.55 24.49 -4.12
C PRO A 8 -4.71 23.23 -3.96
N VAL A 9 -3.43 23.26 -4.37
CA VAL A 9 -2.53 22.11 -4.22
C VAL A 9 -2.32 21.83 -2.74
N ILE A 10 -1.89 22.82 -1.94
CA ILE A 10 -1.63 22.62 -0.51
C ILE A 10 -2.89 22.19 0.25
N GLU A 11 -4.07 22.70 -0.15
CA GLU A 11 -5.34 22.29 0.46
C GLU A 11 -5.65 20.79 0.23
N GLN A 12 -5.20 20.19 -0.88
CA GLN A 12 -5.35 18.74 -1.14
C GLN A 12 -4.54 17.87 -0.16
N TYR A 13 -3.48 18.41 0.42
CA TYR A 13 -2.61 17.72 1.40
C TYR A 13 -2.88 18.19 2.84
N ARG A 14 -3.89 19.04 3.06
CA ARG A 14 -4.16 19.63 4.37
C ARG A 14 -4.43 18.51 5.40
N PRO A 15 -3.70 18.48 6.52
CA PRO A 15 -3.90 17.46 7.53
C PRO A 15 -5.25 17.64 8.23
N ALA A 16 -5.83 16.52 8.68
CA ALA A 16 -7.17 16.49 9.26
C ALA A 16 -7.31 17.36 10.52
N ILE A 17 -6.24 17.60 11.27
CA ILE A 17 -6.22 18.45 12.47
C ILE A 17 -6.44 19.95 12.15
N LEU A 18 -6.18 20.35 10.90
CA LEU A 18 -6.35 21.74 10.45
C LEU A 18 -7.75 21.94 9.86
N ALA A 19 -8.40 23.03 10.25
CA ALA A 19 -9.61 23.54 9.62
C ALA A 19 -9.30 24.34 8.35
N SER A 20 -8.16 25.04 8.29
CA SER A 20 -7.71 25.74 7.07
C SER A 20 -6.20 25.95 7.05
N LEU A 21 -5.62 25.96 5.85
CA LEU A 21 -4.21 26.27 5.59
C LEU A 21 -4.11 27.23 4.40
N LYS A 22 -3.85 28.51 4.64
CA LYS A 22 -3.88 29.56 3.60
C LYS A 22 -2.63 30.40 3.59
N PHE A 23 -2.28 30.97 2.44
CA PHE A 23 -1.20 31.96 2.39
C PHE A 23 -1.69 33.32 2.89
N SER A 24 -1.04 33.89 3.91
CA SER A 24 -1.22 35.31 4.26
C SER A 24 -0.21 36.20 3.52
N LYS A 25 0.98 35.66 3.23
CA LYS A 25 1.99 36.31 2.38
C LYS A 25 2.72 35.25 1.56
N PHE A 26 3.00 35.53 0.30
CA PHE A 26 3.75 34.64 -0.56
C PHE A 26 4.68 35.43 -1.49
N THR A 27 5.98 35.21 -1.36
CA THR A 27 6.99 35.58 -2.35
C THR A 27 8.16 34.62 -2.24
N LEU A 28 8.71 34.21 -3.38
CA LEU A 28 9.94 33.41 -3.46
C LEU A 28 11.20 34.28 -3.27
N GLY A 29 11.03 35.59 -3.15
CA GLY A 29 12.15 36.53 -3.01
C GLY A 29 12.71 36.97 -4.36
N THR A 30 13.96 37.42 -4.34
CA THR A 30 14.68 38.01 -5.48
C THR A 30 15.89 37.18 -5.91
N VAL A 31 16.28 36.18 -5.13
CA VAL A 31 17.38 35.27 -5.48
C VAL A 31 16.87 34.28 -6.54
N ALA A 32 17.48 34.33 -7.72
CA ALA A 32 17.16 33.42 -8.82
C ALA A 32 17.78 32.03 -8.59
N PRO A 33 17.13 30.94 -9.06
CA PRO A 33 17.75 29.62 -9.11
C PRO A 33 18.98 29.63 -10.03
N GLN A 34 19.98 28.83 -9.66
CA GLN A 34 21.17 28.58 -10.46
C GLN A 34 21.08 27.21 -11.11
N PHE A 35 21.45 27.13 -12.39
CA PHE A 35 21.57 25.87 -13.11
C PHE A 35 23.05 25.50 -13.21
N THR A 36 23.44 24.40 -12.58
CA THR A 36 24.84 23.96 -12.50
C THR A 36 25.21 22.95 -13.57
N GLY A 37 24.22 22.30 -14.17
CA GLY A 37 24.40 21.29 -15.21
C GLY A 37 23.20 21.20 -16.13
N VAL A 38 23.48 20.88 -17.39
CA VAL A 38 22.50 20.60 -18.44
C VAL A 38 22.90 19.31 -19.12
N SER A 39 21.96 18.40 -19.30
CA SER A 39 22.16 17.20 -20.11
C SER A 39 20.96 16.99 -21.03
N ILE A 40 21.22 16.47 -22.23
CA ILE A 40 20.18 16.04 -23.17
C ILE A 40 20.11 14.52 -23.08
N ILE A 41 18.91 14.00 -22.87
CA ILE A 41 18.67 12.57 -22.80
C ILE A 41 18.17 12.12 -24.17
N GLU A 42 19.03 11.39 -24.88
CA GLU A 42 18.68 10.73 -26.13
C GLU A 42 17.88 9.46 -25.79
N SER A 43 16.69 9.33 -26.40
CA SER A 43 15.84 8.16 -26.25
C SER A 43 15.53 7.62 -27.64
N GLU A 44 16.05 6.43 -27.95
CA GLU A 44 15.80 5.75 -29.24
C GLU A 44 14.30 5.45 -29.44
N SER A 45 13.53 5.36 -28.35
CA SER A 45 12.09 5.06 -28.36
C SER A 45 11.17 6.29 -28.43
N ASP A 46 11.70 7.51 -28.28
CA ASP A 46 10.89 8.74 -28.24
C ASP A 46 11.33 9.75 -29.30
N ALA A 47 11.29 9.33 -30.58
CA ALA A 47 11.71 10.13 -31.73
C ALA A 47 10.90 11.42 -31.97
N GLN A 48 9.90 11.72 -31.15
CA GLN A 48 8.99 12.87 -31.31
C GLN A 48 9.18 13.97 -30.24
N GLY A 49 10.22 13.88 -29.40
CA GLY A 49 10.48 14.88 -28.39
C GLY A 49 11.96 15.01 -28.03
N VAL A 50 12.29 16.12 -27.37
CA VAL A 50 13.63 16.36 -26.79
C VAL A 50 13.49 16.34 -25.27
N THR A 51 14.29 15.51 -24.59
CA THR A 51 14.35 15.50 -23.13
C THR A 51 15.63 16.19 -22.67
N MET A 52 15.49 17.14 -21.77
CA MET A 52 16.59 17.88 -21.15
C MET A 52 16.50 17.74 -19.63
N GLU A 53 17.61 17.49 -18.97
CA GLU A 53 17.73 17.52 -17.52
C GLU A 53 18.58 18.73 -17.08
N LEU A 54 18.03 19.53 -16.18
CA LEU A 54 18.64 20.71 -15.59
C LEU A 54 18.93 20.42 -14.11
N GLU A 55 20.20 20.44 -13.73
CA GLU A 55 20.57 20.44 -12.32
C GLU A 55 20.38 21.85 -11.77
N MET A 56 19.46 22.00 -10.82
CA MET A 56 19.08 23.27 -10.23
C MET A 56 19.47 23.32 -8.75
N GLN A 57 20.07 24.43 -8.36
CA GLN A 57 20.31 24.80 -6.96
C GLN A 57 19.63 26.14 -6.68
N TRP A 58 18.93 26.23 -5.56
CA TRP A 58 18.26 27.45 -5.16
C TRP A 58 18.30 27.61 -3.64
N ASP A 59 18.88 28.71 -3.19
CA ASP A 59 18.88 29.14 -1.80
C ASP A 59 18.17 30.50 -1.74
N GLY A 60 16.86 30.45 -1.48
CA GLY A 60 15.96 31.58 -1.66
C GLY A 60 15.89 32.52 -0.47
N ASN A 61 15.58 33.80 -0.73
CA ASN A 61 15.20 34.78 0.29
C ASN A 61 13.68 35.01 0.34
N GLN A 62 12.92 33.91 0.33
CA GLN A 62 11.45 33.90 0.40
C GLN A 62 10.88 34.62 1.63
N ASN A 63 9.64 35.08 1.48
CA ASN A 63 8.79 35.54 2.58
C ASN A 63 7.41 34.91 2.43
N ILE A 64 7.32 33.67 2.90
CA ILE A 64 6.09 32.88 2.90
C ILE A 64 5.54 32.84 4.31
N LYS A 65 4.28 33.27 4.46
CA LYS A 65 3.52 33.20 5.70
C LYS A 65 2.21 32.46 5.44
N LEU A 66 1.93 31.50 6.29
CA LEU A 66 0.76 30.67 6.32
C LEU A 66 -0.13 31.14 7.48
N ASP A 67 -1.41 31.33 7.22
CA ASP A 67 -2.45 31.46 8.22
C ASP A 67 -3.10 30.10 8.42
N ILE A 68 -2.93 29.53 9.61
CA ILE A 68 -3.38 28.19 9.94
C ILE A 68 -4.48 28.29 10.98
N LYS A 69 -5.58 27.57 10.76
CA LYS A 69 -6.62 27.40 11.77
C LYS A 69 -6.75 25.93 12.09
N THR A 70 -6.66 25.58 13.35
CA THR A 70 -6.91 24.22 13.85
C THR A 70 -8.41 24.01 14.05
N ARG A 71 -8.86 22.75 14.05
CA ARG A 71 -10.27 22.42 14.33
C ARG A 71 -10.71 22.74 15.76
N VAL A 72 -9.76 22.84 16.68
CA VAL A 72 -9.98 23.23 18.09
C VAL A 72 -9.97 24.74 18.31
N GLY A 73 -9.94 25.55 17.24
CA GLY A 73 -10.12 27.00 17.31
C GLY A 73 -8.84 27.82 17.48
N VAL A 74 -7.66 27.19 17.52
CA VAL A 74 -6.37 27.88 17.58
C VAL A 74 -5.99 28.40 16.20
N SER A 75 -5.63 29.69 16.10
CA SER A 75 -5.12 30.34 14.88
C SER A 75 -3.62 30.58 15.01
N LEU A 76 -2.84 30.12 14.04
CA LEU A 76 -1.38 30.07 14.09
C LEU A 76 -0.78 30.67 12.82
N PRO A 77 -0.22 31.89 12.90
CA PRO A 77 0.60 32.42 11.82
C PRO A 77 1.95 31.71 11.78
N VAL A 78 2.20 30.91 10.74
CA VAL A 78 3.46 30.19 10.54
C VAL A 78 4.25 30.81 9.40
N GLN A 79 5.53 31.07 9.63
CA GLN A 79 6.44 31.57 8.61
C GLN A 79 7.34 30.43 8.12
N VAL A 80 7.42 30.26 6.80
CA VAL A 80 8.37 29.36 6.15
C VAL A 80 9.61 30.16 5.75
N LYS A 81 10.78 29.74 6.23
CA LYS A 81 12.08 30.39 6.01
C LYS A 81 13.10 29.39 5.48
N ASP A 82 14.23 29.94 5.03
CA ASP A 82 15.44 29.19 4.71
C ASP A 82 15.18 27.99 3.76
N ILE A 83 14.36 28.22 2.73
CA ILE A 83 14.08 27.22 1.70
C ILE A 83 15.32 27.06 0.84
N GLY A 84 15.99 25.93 1.05
CA GLY A 84 17.08 25.44 0.22
C GLY A 84 16.59 24.27 -0.62
N PHE A 85 16.81 24.33 -1.93
CA PHE A 85 16.43 23.29 -2.86
C PHE A 85 17.62 22.90 -3.76
N THR A 86 17.81 21.60 -3.92
CA THR A 86 18.72 21.04 -4.93
C THR A 86 18.08 19.82 -5.56
N GLY A 87 18.06 19.79 -6.89
CA GLY A 87 17.46 18.67 -7.62
C GLY A 87 17.66 18.77 -9.12
N VAL A 88 17.22 17.72 -9.81
CA VAL A 88 17.31 17.61 -11.26
C VAL A 88 15.92 17.75 -11.86
N PHE A 89 15.66 18.85 -12.55
CA PHE A 89 14.42 19.04 -13.30
C PHE A 89 14.55 18.43 -14.68
N ARG A 90 13.57 17.60 -15.06
CA ARG A 90 13.41 17.11 -16.41
C ARG A 90 12.42 17.99 -17.15
N LEU A 91 12.84 18.49 -18.32
CA LEU A 91 12.03 19.18 -19.31
C LEU A 91 11.88 18.28 -20.53
N ILE A 92 10.66 18.13 -21.03
CA ILE A 92 10.35 17.34 -22.22
C ILE A 92 9.63 18.25 -23.20
N PHE A 93 10.28 18.53 -24.33
CA PHE A 93 9.75 19.34 -25.42
C PHE A 93 9.06 18.41 -26.41
N LYS A 94 7.72 18.40 -26.42
CA LYS A 94 6.91 17.45 -27.21
C LYS A 94 5.50 18.01 -27.45
N PRO A 95 4.85 17.72 -28.59
CA PRO A 95 5.43 17.15 -29.81
C PRO A 95 6.36 18.16 -30.49
N LEU A 96 7.35 17.67 -31.23
CA LEU A 96 8.09 18.51 -32.17
C LEU A 96 7.20 18.87 -33.37
N VAL A 97 7.28 20.12 -33.84
CA VAL A 97 6.46 20.65 -34.95
C VAL A 97 7.31 21.54 -35.86
N ASP A 98 6.84 21.80 -37.07
CA ASP A 98 7.55 22.63 -38.05
C ASP A 98 7.34 24.15 -37.84
N GLU A 99 6.46 24.53 -36.90
CA GLU A 99 6.21 25.92 -36.53
C GLU A 99 7.14 26.36 -35.38
N PHE A 100 7.81 27.51 -35.51
CA PHE A 100 8.66 28.07 -34.45
C PHE A 100 7.84 28.27 -33.15
N PRO A 101 8.32 27.81 -31.96
CA PRO A 101 9.70 27.45 -31.61
C PRO A 101 10.09 25.97 -31.84
N CYS A 102 9.36 25.28 -32.72
CA CYS A 102 9.56 23.89 -33.15
C CYS A 102 9.08 22.81 -32.17
N PHE A 103 8.28 23.19 -31.17
CA PHE A 103 7.62 22.26 -30.24
C PHE A 103 6.28 22.82 -29.78
N GLY A 104 5.30 21.92 -29.59
CA GLY A 104 3.95 22.28 -29.16
C GLY A 104 3.83 22.58 -27.67
N ALA A 105 4.50 21.82 -26.81
CA ALA A 105 4.44 22.01 -25.36
C ALA A 105 5.78 21.69 -24.68
N VAL A 106 5.91 22.18 -23.45
CA VAL A 106 6.96 21.77 -22.50
C VAL A 106 6.31 21.08 -21.33
N SER A 107 6.66 19.81 -21.11
CA SER A 107 6.35 19.10 -19.87
C SER A 107 7.53 19.22 -18.92
N TYR A 108 7.27 19.48 -17.64
CA TYR A 108 8.32 19.52 -16.63
C TYR A 108 7.99 18.71 -15.38
N SER A 109 9.03 18.17 -14.76
CA SER A 109 8.94 17.36 -13.53
C SER A 109 10.29 17.36 -12.81
N LEU A 110 10.28 17.24 -11.48
CA LEU A 110 11.44 17.00 -10.66
C LEU A 110 11.78 15.50 -10.72
N ARG A 111 12.86 15.15 -11.42
CA ARG A 111 13.27 13.75 -11.61
C ARG A 111 14.02 13.21 -10.39
N GLU A 112 14.82 14.04 -9.75
CA GLU A 112 15.58 13.67 -8.56
C GLU A 112 15.57 14.81 -7.56
N LYS A 113 15.03 14.55 -6.37
CA LYS A 113 15.13 15.45 -5.21
C LYS A 113 16.42 15.10 -4.46
N LYS A 114 17.46 15.94 -4.58
CA LYS A 114 18.70 15.74 -3.84
C LYS A 114 18.59 16.32 -2.43
N LYS A 115 18.02 17.52 -2.31
CA LYS A 115 17.86 18.22 -1.03
C LYS A 115 16.68 19.19 -1.07
N MET A 116 15.86 19.20 -0.02
CA MET A 116 14.81 20.19 0.18
C MET A 116 14.65 20.44 1.68
N ASP A 117 15.20 21.56 2.12
CA ASP A 117 15.17 21.98 3.52
C ASP A 117 14.39 23.28 3.64
N PHE A 118 13.65 23.44 4.72
CA PHE A 118 13.01 24.69 5.11
C PHE A 118 12.83 24.73 6.62
N THR A 119 12.73 25.93 7.18
CA THR A 119 12.48 26.14 8.61
C THR A 119 11.08 26.71 8.82
N LEU A 120 10.31 26.12 9.73
CA LEU A 120 9.03 26.66 10.20
C LEU A 120 9.25 27.48 11.48
N LYS A 121 8.69 28.70 11.53
CA LYS A 121 8.67 29.55 12.72
C LYS A 121 7.26 30.05 13.00
N ILE A 122 6.79 29.92 14.24
CA ILE A 122 5.53 30.55 14.67
C ILE A 122 5.77 32.04 14.90
N VAL A 123 4.90 32.89 14.36
CA VAL A 123 4.99 34.34 14.58
C VAL A 123 4.49 34.64 15.99
N GLY A 124 5.41 35.01 16.89
CA GLY A 124 5.07 35.44 18.27
C GLY A 124 5.14 34.35 19.34
N GLY A 125 5.73 33.18 19.05
CA GLY A 125 5.92 32.09 20.01
C GLY A 125 6.87 31.01 19.50
N GLU A 126 7.12 29.98 20.31
CA GLU A 126 7.96 28.83 19.94
C GLU A 126 7.15 27.69 19.33
N ILE A 127 7.71 27.04 18.31
CA ILE A 127 7.05 25.92 17.60
C ILE A 127 6.90 24.65 18.48
N SER A 128 7.78 24.48 19.46
CA SER A 128 7.77 23.42 20.47
C SER A 128 6.53 23.42 21.37
N THR A 129 5.76 24.51 21.38
CA THR A 129 4.58 24.66 22.24
C THR A 129 3.34 23.93 21.73
N LEU A 130 3.39 23.34 20.53
CA LEU A 130 2.26 22.67 19.89
C LEU A 130 2.68 21.28 19.37
N PRO A 131 2.67 20.25 20.24
CA PRO A 131 3.10 18.91 19.89
C PRO A 131 2.32 18.37 18.67
N GLY A 132 3.04 17.83 17.68
CA GLY A 132 2.48 17.19 16.49
C GLY A 132 1.93 18.13 15.40
N ILE A 133 1.61 19.39 15.70
CA ILE A 133 1.11 20.34 14.68
C ILE A 133 2.23 20.78 13.74
N SER A 134 3.43 21.05 14.27
CA SER A 134 4.60 21.42 13.47
C SER A 134 4.95 20.35 12.46
N ASP A 135 5.00 19.11 12.93
CA ASP A 135 5.43 17.95 12.15
C ASP A 135 4.39 17.64 11.09
N ALA A 136 3.10 17.75 11.41
CA ALA A 136 2.01 17.62 10.45
C ALA A 136 2.07 18.70 9.35
N ILE A 137 2.39 19.95 9.69
CA ILE A 137 2.53 21.02 8.68
C ILE A 137 3.77 20.79 7.81
N GLU A 138 4.88 20.41 8.43
CA GLU A 138 6.12 20.12 7.71
C GLU A 138 5.92 18.96 6.72
N GLU A 139 5.31 17.87 7.18
CA GLU A 139 4.95 16.71 6.36
C GLU A 139 4.00 17.12 5.22
N THR A 140 2.94 17.88 5.51
CA THR A 140 2.03 18.38 4.47
C THR A 140 2.74 19.20 3.41
N ILE A 141 3.64 20.12 3.79
CA ILE A 141 4.37 20.94 2.82
C ILE A 141 5.32 20.05 2.00
N ARG A 142 6.01 19.12 2.66
CA ARG A 142 6.93 18.19 2.03
C ARG A 142 6.22 17.30 1.02
N ASP A 143 5.13 16.64 1.42
CA ASP A 143 4.31 15.77 0.59
C ASP A 143 3.67 16.54 -0.57
N ALA A 144 3.17 17.76 -0.33
CA ALA A 144 2.60 18.60 -1.37
C ALA A 144 3.64 18.97 -2.44
N ILE A 145 4.87 19.29 -2.05
CA ILE A 145 5.93 19.59 -3.02
C ILE A 145 6.35 18.31 -3.74
N GLU A 146 6.64 17.24 -3.00
CA GLU A 146 7.11 15.98 -3.58
C GLU A 146 6.11 15.41 -4.56
N ASP A 147 4.84 15.27 -4.19
CA ASP A 147 3.85 14.65 -5.07
C ASP A 147 3.36 15.59 -6.18
N SER A 148 3.43 16.92 -6.01
CA SER A 148 2.92 17.83 -7.04
C SER A 148 3.89 18.06 -8.20
N ILE A 149 5.20 17.92 -8.00
CA ILE A 149 6.19 18.18 -9.05
C ILE A 149 7.16 17.04 -9.31
N THR A 150 7.26 16.00 -8.48
CA THR A 150 8.21 14.90 -8.70
C THR A 150 7.69 13.91 -9.74
N TRP A 151 8.60 13.32 -10.51
CA TRP A 151 8.29 12.26 -11.46
C TRP A 151 7.54 11.14 -10.72
N PRO A 152 6.42 10.62 -11.26
CA PRO A 152 5.95 10.71 -12.66
C PRO A 152 5.04 11.90 -12.99
N VAL A 153 4.81 12.81 -12.05
CA VAL A 153 3.88 13.93 -12.25
C VAL A 153 4.48 14.94 -13.21
N ARG A 154 3.73 15.23 -14.27
CA ARG A 154 4.11 16.10 -15.37
C ARG A 154 3.26 17.36 -15.34
N LYS A 155 3.91 18.53 -15.28
CA LYS A 155 3.25 19.82 -15.50
C LYS A 155 3.42 20.20 -16.96
N ILE A 156 2.30 20.41 -17.65
CA ILE A 156 2.29 20.69 -19.08
C ILE A 156 2.09 22.19 -19.26
N LEU A 157 3.01 22.81 -19.99
CA LEU A 157 2.92 24.19 -20.45
C LEU A 157 2.74 24.16 -21.98
N PRO A 158 1.52 24.36 -22.49
CA PRO A 158 1.28 24.57 -23.91
C PRO A 158 2.03 25.81 -24.40
N ILE A 159 2.75 25.68 -25.51
CA ILE A 159 3.51 26.75 -26.16
C ILE A 159 2.79 27.19 -27.44
N LEU A 160 2.27 26.21 -28.18
CA LEU A 160 1.38 26.42 -29.30
C LEU A 160 -0.03 25.89 -28.94
N PRO A 161 -1.09 26.32 -29.64
CA PRO A 161 -2.41 25.73 -29.49
C PRO A 161 -2.41 24.26 -29.95
N GLY A 162 -2.98 23.37 -29.14
CA GLY A 162 -3.06 21.95 -29.46
C GLY A 162 -3.69 21.11 -28.35
N ASP A 163 -3.91 19.83 -28.63
CA ASP A 163 -4.25 18.82 -27.63
C ASP A 163 -2.96 18.15 -27.14
N TYR A 164 -2.73 18.20 -25.83
CA TYR A 164 -1.55 17.66 -25.15
C TYR A 164 -1.94 16.65 -24.07
N SER A 165 -3.16 16.11 -24.13
CA SER A 165 -3.67 15.14 -23.16
C SER A 165 -2.89 13.83 -23.14
N ASP A 166 -2.11 13.52 -24.17
CA ASP A 166 -1.19 12.38 -24.23
C ASP A 166 0.04 12.56 -23.33
N LEU A 167 0.45 13.80 -23.04
CA LEU A 167 1.55 14.11 -22.12
C LEU A 167 1.16 13.96 -20.65
N GLU A 168 -0.15 13.98 -20.36
CA GLU A 168 -0.67 13.83 -19.02
C GLU A 168 -0.35 12.44 -18.44
N LEU A 169 -0.14 12.41 -17.13
CA LEU A 169 0.04 11.16 -16.42
C LEU A 169 -1.31 10.42 -16.37
N LYS A 170 -1.38 9.25 -17.00
CA LYS A 170 -2.59 8.44 -17.10
C LYS A 170 -2.50 7.18 -16.22
N PRO A 171 -3.64 6.68 -15.71
CA PRO A 171 -3.70 5.37 -15.11
C PRO A 171 -3.20 4.26 -16.05
N VAL A 172 -2.31 3.40 -15.56
CA VAL A 172 -1.72 2.26 -16.29
C VAL A 172 -2.08 0.91 -15.68
N GLY A 173 -2.69 0.88 -14.49
CA GLY A 173 -3.16 -0.37 -13.86
C GLY A 173 -3.81 -0.15 -12.51
N THR A 174 -4.30 -1.24 -11.91
CA THR A 174 -4.76 -1.28 -10.51
C THR A 174 -3.81 -2.12 -9.67
N LEU A 175 -3.58 -1.68 -8.44
CA LEU A 175 -2.93 -2.46 -7.40
C LEU A 175 -3.96 -2.83 -6.34
N GLU A 176 -4.24 -4.13 -6.23
CA GLU A 176 -5.06 -4.69 -5.16
C GLU A 176 -4.18 -5.00 -3.96
N VAL A 177 -4.52 -4.42 -2.81
CA VAL A 177 -3.74 -4.51 -1.57
C VAL A 177 -4.61 -5.10 -0.48
N LYS A 178 -4.20 -6.25 0.05
CA LYS A 178 -4.70 -6.75 1.33
C LYS A 178 -3.73 -6.41 2.44
N LEU A 179 -4.17 -5.56 3.36
CA LEU A 179 -3.52 -5.37 4.65
C LEU A 179 -3.94 -6.53 5.57
N VAL A 180 -3.07 -7.52 5.73
CA VAL A 180 -3.41 -8.76 6.44
C VAL A 180 -3.29 -8.54 7.95
N GLN A 181 -2.07 -8.28 8.43
CA GLN A 181 -1.74 -8.17 9.85
C GLN A 181 -0.42 -7.44 10.07
N ALA A 182 -0.11 -7.14 11.32
CA ALA A 182 1.23 -6.76 11.75
C ALA A 182 1.67 -7.61 12.95
N LYS A 183 2.99 -7.62 13.21
CA LYS A 183 3.60 -8.35 14.31
C LYS A 183 4.62 -7.51 15.05
N ASP A 184 4.70 -7.76 16.35
CA ASP A 184 5.71 -7.19 17.25
C ASP A 184 5.88 -5.69 17.08
N LEU A 185 4.76 -4.98 16.91
CA LEU A 185 4.77 -3.53 16.82
C LEU A 185 5.40 -2.93 18.07
N THR A 186 6.23 -1.90 17.91
CA THR A 186 6.75 -1.17 19.06
C THR A 186 5.61 -0.48 19.78
N ASN A 187 5.47 -0.76 21.08
CA ASN A 187 4.52 -0.07 21.93
C ASN A 187 4.92 1.41 22.10
N LYS A 188 3.99 2.32 21.83
CA LYS A 188 4.15 3.76 22.11
C LYS A 188 3.47 4.20 23.39
N ASP A 189 2.49 3.43 23.88
CA ASP A 189 1.80 3.72 25.12
C ASP A 189 2.64 3.48 26.38
N VAL A 190 2.50 4.39 27.34
CA VAL A 190 3.05 4.25 28.70
C VAL A 190 2.19 3.29 29.54
N ILE A 191 0.87 3.29 29.32
CA ILE A 191 -0.09 2.43 30.03
C ILE A 191 -0.90 1.66 29.00
N GLY A 192 -0.77 0.34 28.99
CA GLY A 192 -1.44 -0.52 28.00
C GLY A 192 -0.54 -0.82 26.80
N LYS A 193 -1.16 -1.19 25.69
CA LYS A 193 -0.51 -1.37 24.39
C LYS A 193 -1.16 -0.41 23.40
N SER A 194 -0.38 -0.05 22.39
CA SER A 194 -0.84 0.70 21.23
C SER A 194 -2.14 0.17 20.62
N ASP A 195 -2.91 1.10 20.07
CA ASP A 195 -4.14 0.97 19.31
C ASP A 195 -3.83 1.14 17.79
N PRO A 196 -3.19 0.17 17.11
CA PRO A 196 -2.66 0.42 15.79
C PRO A 196 -3.70 0.51 14.67
N PHE A 197 -3.44 1.42 13.74
CA PHE A 197 -4.05 1.47 12.41
C PHE A 197 -2.99 1.76 11.34
N ALA A 198 -3.31 1.46 10.08
CA ALA A 198 -2.41 1.70 8.95
C ALA A 198 -3.00 2.70 7.95
N VAL A 199 -2.14 3.56 7.42
CA VAL A 199 -2.42 4.44 6.28
C VAL A 199 -1.61 3.97 5.09
N LEU A 200 -2.29 3.70 3.97
CA LEU A 200 -1.72 3.15 2.74
C LEU A 200 -1.92 4.12 1.58
N PHE A 201 -0.89 4.31 0.77
CA PHE A 201 -0.97 5.16 -0.42
C PHE A 201 0.14 4.89 -1.43
N ILE A 202 -0.15 5.12 -2.71
CA ILE A 202 0.89 5.25 -3.75
C ILE A 202 1.38 6.70 -3.85
N ARG A 203 0.45 7.64 -3.72
CA ARG A 203 0.67 9.08 -3.72
C ARG A 203 0.11 9.68 -2.45
N PRO A 204 0.83 10.56 -1.73
CA PRO A 204 0.39 11.13 -0.45
C PRO A 204 -0.72 12.19 -0.60
N LEU A 205 -1.69 11.94 -1.49
CA LEU A 205 -2.89 12.76 -1.64
C LEU A 205 -3.97 12.26 -0.68
N HIS A 206 -4.52 13.15 0.16
CA HIS A 206 -5.44 12.77 1.25
C HIS A 206 -6.66 11.97 0.75
N ASP A 207 -7.21 12.30 -0.41
CA ASP A 207 -8.36 11.60 -1.02
C ASP A 207 -8.01 10.24 -1.63
N ARG A 208 -6.72 9.99 -1.88
CA ARG A 208 -6.18 8.72 -2.39
C ARG A 208 -5.62 7.82 -1.29
N MET A 209 -5.27 8.38 -0.14
CA MET A 209 -4.89 7.60 1.05
C MET A 209 -6.04 6.72 1.51
N LYS A 210 -5.71 5.50 1.95
CA LYS A 210 -6.66 4.55 2.54
C LYS A 210 -6.23 4.26 3.97
N THR A 211 -7.17 4.35 4.90
CA THR A 211 -6.93 4.09 6.32
C THR A 211 -7.65 2.82 6.73
N SER A 212 -6.95 1.94 7.43
CA SER A 212 -7.55 0.76 8.05
C SER A 212 -8.39 1.13 9.27
N LYS A 213 -9.10 0.15 9.80
CA LYS A 213 -9.67 0.26 11.15
C LYS A 213 -8.55 0.28 12.19
N THR A 214 -8.81 0.98 13.29
CA THR A 214 -8.04 0.89 14.53
C THR A 214 -8.35 -0.43 15.23
N ILE A 215 -7.31 -1.13 15.70
CA ILE A 215 -7.45 -2.32 16.54
C ILE A 215 -6.86 -2.01 17.91
N ASN A 216 -7.72 -1.98 18.93
CA ASN A 216 -7.31 -1.49 20.24
C ASN A 216 -6.45 -2.49 21.03
N ASN A 217 -5.45 -1.99 21.75
CA ASN A 217 -4.60 -2.66 22.73
C ASN A 217 -3.94 -3.94 22.20
N GLN A 218 -3.34 -3.84 21.01
CA GLN A 218 -2.87 -5.02 20.28
C GLN A 218 -1.61 -4.74 19.44
N LEU A 219 -0.46 -5.32 19.83
CA LEU A 219 0.80 -5.21 19.08
C LEU A 219 0.94 -6.22 17.92
N ASN A 220 -0.01 -7.15 17.80
CA ASN A 220 -0.10 -8.12 16.70
C ASN A 220 -1.49 -8.05 16.01
N PRO A 221 -1.87 -6.89 15.47
CA PRO A 221 -3.21 -6.65 14.92
C PRO A 221 -3.45 -7.46 13.64
N VAL A 222 -4.68 -7.92 13.43
CA VAL A 222 -5.10 -8.63 12.21
C VAL A 222 -6.29 -7.91 11.58
N TRP A 223 -6.00 -7.00 10.64
CA TRP A 223 -7.00 -6.19 9.94
C TRP A 223 -7.79 -7.01 8.91
N ASN A 224 -7.10 -7.71 8.01
CA ASN A 224 -7.67 -8.37 6.83
C ASN A 224 -8.58 -7.44 6.02
N GLU A 225 -8.05 -6.27 5.67
CA GLU A 225 -8.77 -5.25 4.91
C GLU A 225 -8.20 -5.14 3.49
N HIS A 226 -9.10 -4.92 2.53
CA HIS A 226 -8.78 -4.81 1.11
C HIS A 226 -8.91 -3.36 0.64
N PHE A 227 -7.93 -2.92 -0.14
CA PHE A 227 -7.84 -1.60 -0.72
C PHE A 227 -7.41 -1.69 -2.19
N GLU A 228 -7.99 -0.82 -3.01
CA GLU A 228 -7.64 -0.67 -4.43
C GLU A 228 -6.93 0.66 -4.64
N PHE A 229 -5.83 0.64 -5.39
CA PHE A 229 -5.09 1.83 -5.79
C PHE A 229 -4.90 1.89 -7.30
N ILE A 230 -5.00 3.10 -7.85
CA ILE A 230 -4.64 3.37 -9.24
C ILE A 230 -3.14 3.57 -9.36
N VAL A 231 -2.52 2.83 -10.27
CA VAL A 231 -1.12 2.98 -10.65
C VAL A 231 -1.04 3.84 -11.90
N GLU A 232 -0.14 4.82 -11.89
CA GLU A 232 0.06 5.79 -12.97
C GLU A 232 1.45 5.65 -13.62
N ASP A 233 2.45 5.18 -12.87
CA ASP A 233 3.77 4.81 -13.38
C ASP A 233 4.38 3.69 -12.52
N GLU A 234 4.22 2.44 -12.98
CA GLU A 234 4.77 1.26 -12.32
C GLU A 234 6.28 1.35 -12.07
N SER A 235 7.02 1.98 -12.99
CA SER A 235 8.49 1.95 -12.99
C SER A 235 9.10 2.76 -11.84
N THR A 236 8.39 3.77 -11.34
CA THR A 236 8.90 4.68 -10.31
C THR A 236 8.03 4.78 -9.06
N GLN A 237 6.75 4.39 -9.13
CA GLN A 237 5.86 4.47 -7.99
C GLN A 237 6.11 3.34 -6.97
N HIS A 238 5.72 3.61 -5.73
CA HIS A 238 5.84 2.70 -4.60
C HIS A 238 4.52 2.66 -3.84
N LEU A 239 4.11 1.50 -3.36
CA LEU A 239 3.10 1.43 -2.29
C LEU A 239 3.79 1.77 -0.97
N THR A 240 3.29 2.78 -0.27
CA THR A 240 3.72 3.15 1.09
C THR A 240 2.69 2.67 2.10
N VAL A 241 3.16 2.09 3.20
CA VAL A 241 2.36 1.74 4.36
C VAL A 241 2.97 2.41 5.59
N ARG A 242 2.15 3.16 6.35
CA ARG A 242 2.52 3.77 7.63
C ARG A 242 1.62 3.22 8.70
N VAL A 243 2.19 2.68 9.77
CA VAL A 243 1.46 2.16 10.92
C VAL A 243 1.57 3.19 12.05
N PHE A 244 0.43 3.61 12.56
CA PHE A 244 0.29 4.61 13.61
C PHE A 244 -0.38 4.00 14.84
N ASP A 245 -0.15 4.65 15.98
CA ASP A 245 -0.88 4.46 17.22
C ASP A 245 -1.99 5.51 17.34
N ASP A 246 -3.22 5.09 17.63
CA ASP A 246 -4.35 6.00 17.82
C ASP A 246 -4.39 6.57 19.24
N GLU A 247 -3.97 7.82 19.40
CA GLU A 247 -3.92 8.54 20.68
C GLU A 247 -5.25 9.22 21.07
N GLY A 248 -6.35 8.88 20.37
CA GLY A 248 -7.70 9.37 20.61
C GLY A 248 -7.88 10.85 20.29
N ILE A 249 -7.58 11.74 21.25
CA ILE A 249 -7.75 13.20 21.08
C ILE A 249 -6.46 13.83 20.52
N GLN A 250 -5.30 13.22 20.76
CA GLN A 250 -4.03 13.73 20.26
C GLN A 250 -3.78 13.28 18.82
N ALA A 251 -2.78 13.86 18.18
CA ALA A 251 -2.35 13.40 16.87
C ALA A 251 -1.79 11.97 16.99
N PRO A 252 -2.13 11.05 16.07
CA PRO A 252 -1.59 9.70 16.06
C PRO A 252 -0.06 9.68 16.01
N ASP A 253 0.57 8.81 16.81
CA ASP A 253 2.04 8.66 16.80
C ASP A 253 2.48 7.60 15.78
N LEU A 254 3.51 7.89 15.00
CA LEU A 254 4.02 6.95 14.00
C LEU A 254 4.78 5.81 14.71
N ILE A 255 4.31 4.57 14.53
CA ILE A 255 5.02 3.36 14.98
C ILE A 255 6.16 3.04 14.00
N GLY A 256 5.87 3.07 12.70
CA GLY A 256 6.86 2.90 11.64
C GLY A 256 6.22 2.82 10.25
N CYS A 257 7.06 2.74 9.23
CA CYS A 257 6.65 2.74 7.83
C CYS A 257 7.40 1.70 6.99
N ALA A 258 6.83 1.33 5.84
CA ALA A 258 7.42 0.44 4.86
C ALA A 258 7.02 0.87 3.44
N ARG A 259 7.82 0.47 2.44
CA ARG A 259 7.56 0.73 1.02
C ARG A 259 7.80 -0.52 0.18
N VAL A 260 7.00 -0.68 -0.87
CA VAL A 260 7.16 -1.71 -1.90
C VAL A 260 7.27 -1.02 -3.27
N PRO A 261 8.41 -1.13 -3.98
CA PRO A 261 8.51 -0.64 -5.35
C PRO A 261 7.58 -1.44 -6.27
N LEU A 262 6.75 -0.76 -7.07
CA LEU A 262 5.74 -1.45 -7.88
C LEU A 262 6.36 -2.25 -9.03
N LYS A 263 7.47 -1.77 -9.59
CA LYS A 263 8.27 -2.46 -10.60
C LYS A 263 8.78 -3.85 -10.20
N ASP A 264 8.83 -4.14 -8.90
CA ASP A 264 9.32 -5.43 -8.39
C ASP A 264 8.20 -6.48 -8.35
N LEU A 265 6.94 -6.05 -8.52
CA LEU A 265 5.76 -6.92 -8.49
C LEU A 265 5.56 -7.64 -9.82
N LYS A 266 5.31 -8.95 -9.75
CA LYS A 266 4.92 -9.72 -10.92
C LYS A 266 3.47 -9.47 -11.29
N HIS A 267 3.24 -9.10 -12.54
CA HIS A 267 1.90 -8.84 -13.08
C HIS A 267 1.01 -10.07 -12.89
N GLY A 268 -0.16 -9.86 -12.28
CA GLY A 268 -1.17 -10.90 -12.11
C GLY A 268 -0.87 -12.03 -11.15
N LYS A 269 0.25 -11.94 -10.44
CA LYS A 269 0.61 -12.89 -9.40
C LYS A 269 0.36 -12.26 -8.04
N VAL A 270 -0.22 -13.03 -7.13
CA VAL A 270 -0.31 -12.62 -5.72
C VAL A 270 1.07 -12.74 -5.10
N GLU A 271 1.59 -11.63 -4.61
CA GLU A 271 2.81 -11.58 -3.81
C GLU A 271 2.46 -11.41 -2.35
N ASN A 272 3.06 -12.24 -1.50
CA ASN A 272 2.81 -12.28 -0.06
C ASN A 272 4.09 -11.85 0.66
N LEU A 273 4.06 -10.67 1.30
CA LEU A 273 5.25 -9.96 1.77
C LEU A 273 5.17 -9.61 3.25
N TRP A 274 6.22 -9.96 4.00
CA TRP A 274 6.50 -9.43 5.34
C TRP A 274 7.55 -8.33 5.23
N LEU A 275 7.20 -7.13 5.66
CA LEU A 275 8.05 -5.94 5.57
C LEU A 275 8.42 -5.45 6.97
N ASN A 276 9.71 -5.26 7.22
CA ASN A 276 10.18 -4.60 8.43
C ASN A 276 9.77 -3.14 8.43
N LEU A 277 9.23 -2.66 9.56
CA LEU A 277 8.90 -1.26 9.75
C LEU A 277 10.16 -0.48 10.14
N VAL A 278 10.36 0.65 9.46
CA VAL A 278 11.45 1.60 9.70
C VAL A 278 10.90 2.91 10.24
N LYS A 279 11.75 3.74 10.85
CA LYS A 279 11.31 5.02 11.42
C LYS A 279 10.82 5.98 10.32
N ASP A 280 11.64 6.14 9.29
CA ASP A 280 11.44 7.00 8.13
C ASP A 280 12.25 6.45 6.94
N PHE A 281 12.09 7.07 5.77
CA PHE A 281 12.78 6.68 4.54
C PHE A 281 14.09 7.46 4.30
N GLU A 282 14.55 8.24 5.27
CA GLU A 282 15.84 8.94 5.16
C GLU A 282 17.00 8.00 5.50
N VAL A 283 18.23 8.52 5.54
CA VAL A 283 19.43 7.72 5.88
C VAL A 283 19.29 7.16 7.30
N GLN A 284 18.95 5.87 7.40
CA GLN A 284 18.64 5.21 8.66
C GLN A 284 19.88 5.02 9.53
N ARG A 285 20.11 5.97 10.44
CA ARG A 285 21.03 5.78 11.58
C ARG A 285 20.38 5.01 12.72
N ASP A 286 19.05 4.94 12.74
CA ASP A 286 18.25 4.24 13.73
C ASP A 286 17.96 2.81 13.27
N THR A 287 18.49 1.83 14.02
CA THR A 287 18.33 0.40 13.75
C THR A 287 17.32 -0.26 14.69
N LYS A 288 16.52 0.52 15.43
CA LYS A 288 15.53 -0.03 16.35
C LYS A 288 14.47 -0.82 15.58
N TYR A 289 14.24 -2.07 15.99
CA TYR A 289 13.17 -2.89 15.43
C TYR A 289 11.80 -2.32 15.81
N ARG A 290 10.89 -2.19 14.83
CA ARG A 290 9.57 -1.55 14.98
C ARG A 290 8.40 -2.48 14.72
N GLY A 291 8.68 -3.77 14.54
CA GLY A 291 7.72 -4.76 14.09
C GLY A 291 7.73 -4.93 12.57
N GLN A 292 6.78 -5.73 12.10
CA GLN A 292 6.62 -6.05 10.69
C GLN A 292 5.15 -5.93 10.27
N VAL A 293 4.92 -5.56 9.02
CA VAL A 293 3.59 -5.56 8.40
C VAL A 293 3.51 -6.61 7.29
N HIS A 294 2.37 -7.28 7.22
CA HIS A 294 2.07 -8.34 6.26
C HIS A 294 1.07 -7.85 5.21
N LEU A 295 1.50 -7.88 3.95
CA LEU A 295 0.68 -7.49 2.81
C LEU A 295 0.55 -8.66 1.83
N GLU A 296 -0.62 -8.75 1.19
CA GLU A 296 -0.76 -9.44 -0.09
C GLU A 296 -1.05 -8.42 -1.19
N LEU A 297 -0.28 -8.49 -2.27
CA LEU A 297 -0.31 -7.54 -3.37
C LEU A 297 -0.62 -8.27 -4.68
N LEU A 298 -1.50 -7.69 -5.48
CA LEU A 298 -1.79 -8.14 -6.85
C LEU A 298 -1.83 -6.93 -7.77
N TYR A 299 -0.85 -6.82 -8.65
CA TYR A 299 -0.79 -5.76 -9.65
C TYR A 299 -1.43 -6.21 -10.98
N CYS A 300 -2.36 -5.41 -11.49
CA CYS A 300 -3.13 -5.65 -12.70
C CYS A 300 -2.94 -4.47 -13.68
N PRO A 301 -1.98 -4.54 -14.63
CA PRO A 301 -1.85 -3.52 -15.67
C PRO A 301 -3.08 -3.47 -16.59
N PHE A 302 -3.37 -2.29 -17.12
CA PHE A 302 -4.41 -2.05 -18.13
C PHE A 302 -3.90 -2.37 -19.53
N GLY A 303 -4.80 -2.81 -20.41
CA GLY A 303 -4.49 -3.00 -21.84
C GLY A 303 -3.64 -4.22 -22.18
N THR A 304 -3.11 -4.95 -21.20
CA THR A 304 -2.59 -6.30 -21.42
C THR A 304 -3.78 -7.25 -21.55
N GLU A 305 -3.80 -8.11 -22.58
CA GLU A 305 -4.63 -9.32 -22.58
C GLU A 305 -4.13 -10.25 -21.48
N SER A 306 -4.47 -9.91 -20.23
CA SER A 306 -4.00 -10.63 -19.06
C SER A 306 -4.63 -12.01 -19.06
N SER A 307 -3.77 -13.04 -19.12
CA SER A 307 -4.16 -14.45 -18.96
C SER A 307 -4.75 -14.74 -17.56
N PHE A 308 -4.56 -13.81 -16.62
CA PHE A 308 -5.13 -13.80 -15.28
C PHE A 308 -6.25 -12.78 -15.18
N LYS A 309 -7.24 -13.03 -14.32
CA LYS A 309 -8.33 -12.08 -14.05
C LYS A 309 -8.28 -11.60 -12.62
N ASN A 310 -8.43 -10.31 -12.43
CA ASN A 310 -8.51 -9.68 -11.11
C ASN A 310 -9.76 -10.19 -10.36
N PRO A 311 -9.62 -10.87 -9.20
CA PRO A 311 -10.77 -11.39 -8.47
C PRO A 311 -11.56 -10.30 -7.74
N PHE A 312 -11.02 -9.10 -7.60
CA PHE A 312 -11.67 -7.96 -6.97
C PHE A 312 -12.44 -7.08 -7.96
N ASP A 313 -12.35 -7.37 -9.26
CA ASP A 313 -13.12 -6.66 -10.29
C ASP A 313 -14.64 -6.86 -10.05
N PRO A 314 -15.46 -5.80 -10.03
CA PRO A 314 -16.92 -5.92 -9.93
C PRO A 314 -17.57 -6.82 -10.99
N GLU A 315 -16.94 -7.01 -12.15
CA GLU A 315 -17.37 -7.94 -13.19
C GLU A 315 -16.93 -9.39 -12.94
N TYR A 316 -16.05 -9.62 -11.95
CA TYR A 316 -15.70 -10.92 -11.41
C TYR A 316 -16.90 -11.53 -10.68
N THR A 317 -17.83 -12.05 -11.47
CA THR A 317 -19.06 -12.68 -11.01
C THR A 317 -18.90 -14.18 -10.97
N MET A 318 -19.75 -14.85 -10.17
CA MET A 318 -19.86 -16.31 -10.15
C MET A 318 -19.92 -16.89 -11.56
N THR A 319 -20.72 -16.29 -12.46
CA THR A 319 -20.83 -16.58 -13.92
C THR A 319 -19.50 -16.74 -14.66
N TYR A 320 -18.44 -16.04 -14.24
CA TYR A 320 -17.10 -16.20 -14.80
C TYR A 320 -16.36 -17.43 -14.25
N LEU A 321 -16.46 -17.68 -12.94
CA LEU A 321 -15.95 -18.91 -12.34
C LEU A 321 -16.65 -20.14 -12.94
N GLU A 322 -17.94 -20.07 -13.26
CA GLU A 322 -18.68 -21.13 -13.97
C GLU A 322 -18.10 -21.34 -15.37
N LYS A 323 -17.79 -20.26 -16.12
CA LYS A 323 -17.10 -20.36 -17.42
C LYS A 323 -15.73 -21.02 -17.30
N LYS A 324 -14.97 -20.79 -16.23
CA LYS A 324 -13.66 -21.45 -16.00
C LYS A 324 -13.85 -22.93 -15.63
N ALA A 325 -14.81 -23.25 -14.77
CA ALA A 325 -15.15 -24.64 -14.39
C ALA A 325 -15.72 -25.47 -15.55
N LEU A 326 -16.42 -24.83 -16.49
CA LEU A 326 -16.91 -25.46 -17.73
C LEU A 326 -15.79 -25.65 -18.76
N LYS A 327 -14.83 -24.72 -18.84
CA LYS A 327 -13.68 -24.79 -19.77
C LYS A 327 -12.65 -25.85 -19.38
N SER A 328 -12.55 -26.26 -18.12
CA SER A 328 -11.70 -27.40 -17.73
C SER A 328 -12.25 -28.76 -18.20
N GLY A 329 -13.44 -28.80 -18.83
CA GLY A 329 -14.08 -30.01 -19.35
C GLY A 329 -14.41 -30.03 -20.85
N ALA A 330 -14.21 -28.96 -21.63
CA ALA A 330 -14.55 -28.96 -23.05
C ALA A 330 -13.78 -27.92 -23.90
N ASN A 331 -13.36 -28.35 -25.09
CA ASN A 331 -12.69 -27.53 -26.11
C ASN A 331 -13.56 -26.36 -26.61
N GLY A 332 -12.99 -25.15 -26.54
CA GLY A 332 -13.08 -24.04 -27.49
C GLY A 332 -14.45 -23.57 -28.02
N ARG A 333 -14.88 -22.38 -27.58
CA ARG A 333 -15.35 -21.27 -28.44
C ARG A 333 -15.53 -19.98 -27.62
N GLU A 334 -15.05 -18.87 -28.17
CA GLU A 334 -15.12 -17.53 -27.58
C GLU A 334 -16.41 -16.82 -27.99
N VAL A 335 -16.96 -16.02 -27.06
CA VAL A 335 -18.03 -15.06 -27.35
C VAL A 335 -17.61 -13.72 -26.75
N GLY A 336 -17.65 -12.71 -27.62
CA GLY A 336 -17.02 -11.40 -27.45
C GLY A 336 -17.67 -10.43 -26.47
N ASP A 337 -16.91 -9.37 -26.27
CA ASP A 337 -17.05 -8.26 -25.33
C ASP A 337 -18.07 -7.21 -25.78
N LEU A 338 -18.80 -6.62 -24.83
CA LEU A 338 -19.55 -5.38 -25.01
C LEU A 338 -19.59 -4.63 -23.68
N GLY A 339 -18.70 -3.64 -23.56
CA GLY A 339 -18.67 -2.71 -22.44
C GLY A 339 -19.87 -1.76 -22.38
N LYS A 340 -20.13 -1.24 -21.17
CA LYS A 340 -20.33 0.22 -20.93
C LYS A 340 -20.52 0.54 -19.44
N THR A 341 -19.72 1.51 -19.02
CA THR A 341 -19.90 2.52 -17.98
C THR A 341 -21.30 2.65 -17.36
N THR A 342 -21.40 2.47 -16.04
CA THR A 342 -22.40 3.13 -15.20
C THR A 342 -21.81 3.41 -13.82
N LYS A 343 -22.06 4.60 -13.25
CA LYS A 343 -21.61 5.09 -11.94
C LYS A 343 -21.77 4.00 -10.86
N GLN A 344 -20.65 3.42 -10.41
CA GLN A 344 -20.63 2.28 -9.51
C GLN A 344 -20.92 2.72 -8.06
N LYS A 345 -22.10 2.36 -7.55
CA LYS A 345 -22.22 2.01 -6.12
C LYS A 345 -21.25 0.84 -5.90
N LYS A 346 -20.29 0.97 -4.97
CA LYS A 346 -19.40 -0.14 -4.57
C LYS A 346 -20.23 -1.39 -4.32
N ARG A 347 -20.22 -2.33 -5.27
CA ARG A 347 -20.74 -3.68 -5.08
C ARG A 347 -19.60 -4.48 -4.49
N ASN A 348 -19.72 -4.93 -3.25
CA ASN A 348 -18.75 -5.85 -2.68
C ASN A 348 -18.79 -7.14 -3.51
N VAL A 349 -17.67 -7.50 -4.14
CA VAL A 349 -17.52 -8.78 -4.83
C VAL A 349 -17.55 -9.87 -3.76
N ILE A 350 -18.45 -10.84 -3.92
CA ILE A 350 -18.59 -11.97 -3.01
C ILE A 350 -18.23 -13.23 -3.79
N VAL A 351 -17.16 -13.90 -3.37
CA VAL A 351 -16.68 -15.14 -3.98
C VAL A 351 -17.04 -16.31 -3.07
N ARG A 352 -17.99 -17.15 -3.51
CA ARG A 352 -18.51 -18.31 -2.77
C ARG A 352 -17.98 -19.62 -3.31
N GLY A 353 -17.76 -20.58 -2.42
CA GLY A 353 -17.24 -21.89 -2.82
C GLY A 353 -16.84 -22.76 -1.64
N VAL A 354 -16.27 -23.91 -1.97
CA VAL A 354 -15.70 -24.86 -1.03
C VAL A 354 -14.18 -24.73 -1.06
N LEU A 355 -13.61 -24.49 0.12
CA LEU A 355 -12.17 -24.55 0.36
C LEU A 355 -11.85 -25.95 0.91
N SER A 356 -11.11 -26.73 0.13
CA SER A 356 -10.52 -27.99 0.58
C SER A 356 -9.11 -27.73 1.09
N VAL A 357 -8.85 -28.12 2.34
CA VAL A 357 -7.58 -27.90 3.03
C VAL A 357 -6.98 -29.25 3.41
N THR A 358 -5.90 -29.62 2.74
CA THR A 358 -5.06 -30.75 3.14
C THR A 358 -3.93 -30.23 4.02
N ILE A 359 -3.94 -30.58 5.30
CA ILE A 359 -2.78 -30.40 6.17
C ILE A 359 -1.84 -31.59 5.98
N ILE A 360 -0.71 -31.32 5.33
CA ILE A 360 0.25 -32.35 4.91
C ILE A 360 1.11 -32.74 6.11
N ALA A 361 1.89 -31.79 6.62
CA ALA A 361 2.85 -31.99 7.68
C ALA A 361 3.17 -30.69 8.42
N ALA A 362 3.86 -30.78 9.54
CA ALA A 362 4.69 -29.69 10.06
C ALA A 362 6.12 -30.18 10.22
N GLU A 363 7.07 -29.26 10.15
CA GLU A 363 8.49 -29.51 10.33
C GLU A 363 9.08 -28.58 11.39
N ASP A 364 10.16 -29.03 12.04
CA ASP A 364 10.96 -28.26 13.01
C ASP A 364 10.16 -27.62 14.15
N LEU A 365 9.13 -28.32 14.64
CA LEU A 365 8.38 -27.86 15.81
C LEU A 365 9.32 -27.79 17.04
N PRO A 366 9.17 -26.78 17.91
CA PRO A 366 9.96 -26.70 19.13
C PRO A 366 9.58 -27.87 20.06
N ALA A 367 10.58 -28.42 20.77
CA ALA A 367 10.31 -29.29 21.89
C ALA A 367 9.70 -28.45 23.02
N VAL A 368 8.46 -28.76 23.39
CA VAL A 368 7.74 -28.11 24.49
C VAL A 368 8.08 -28.80 25.82
N ASP A 369 8.39 -30.09 25.78
CA ASP A 369 8.73 -30.91 26.94
C ASP A 369 10.21 -30.89 27.36
N LEU A 370 10.44 -30.85 28.68
CA LEU A 370 11.77 -31.02 29.29
C LEU A 370 12.33 -32.46 29.20
N MET A 371 11.49 -33.46 28.90
CA MET A 371 11.83 -34.89 28.90
C MET A 371 11.22 -35.71 27.74
N GLY A 372 10.72 -35.07 26.67
CA GLY A 372 10.04 -35.72 25.53
C GLY A 372 10.02 -34.86 24.26
N LYS A 373 9.52 -35.40 23.14
CA LYS A 373 9.11 -34.60 21.96
C LYS A 373 7.61 -34.32 22.06
N ALA A 374 7.12 -33.33 21.31
CA ALA A 374 5.71 -32.99 21.26
C ALA A 374 4.79 -34.12 20.77
N ASP A 375 3.53 -34.08 21.18
CA ASP A 375 2.39 -34.85 20.69
C ASP A 375 1.46 -33.96 19.82
N PRO A 376 1.91 -33.51 18.64
CA PRO A 376 1.25 -32.42 17.94
C PRO A 376 -0.08 -32.81 17.26
N PHE A 377 -1.03 -31.88 17.31
CA PHE A 377 -2.22 -31.84 16.46
C PHE A 377 -2.49 -30.41 15.96
N ALA A 378 -3.18 -30.29 14.84
CA ALA A 378 -3.56 -29.00 14.28
C ALA A 378 -5.07 -28.75 14.40
N VAL A 379 -5.42 -27.48 14.58
CA VAL A 379 -6.79 -26.97 14.56
C VAL A 379 -6.88 -25.96 13.41
N LEU A 380 -7.73 -26.25 12.43
CA LEU A 380 -8.04 -25.38 11.32
C LEU A 380 -9.30 -24.58 11.67
N ILE A 381 -9.29 -23.26 11.45
CA ILE A 381 -10.35 -22.35 11.88
C ILE A 381 -10.67 -21.37 10.75
N MET A 382 -11.88 -21.39 10.20
CA MET A 382 -12.33 -20.32 9.31
C MET A 382 -12.71 -19.10 10.16
N LYS A 383 -12.07 -17.95 9.94
CA LYS A 383 -12.18 -16.78 10.83
C LYS A 383 -13.59 -16.19 10.84
N LYS A 384 -14.25 -16.07 9.68
CA LYS A 384 -15.59 -15.47 9.62
C LYS A 384 -16.69 -16.37 10.16
N SER A 385 -16.67 -17.66 9.79
CA SER A 385 -17.71 -18.61 10.20
C SER A 385 -17.43 -19.27 11.55
N GLU A 386 -16.22 -19.11 12.08
CA GLU A 386 -15.69 -19.77 13.28
C GLU A 386 -15.74 -21.31 13.24
N THR A 387 -15.97 -21.88 12.04
CA THR A 387 -15.96 -23.34 11.85
C THR A 387 -14.57 -23.91 12.09
N LYS A 388 -14.51 -25.04 12.80
CA LYS A 388 -13.24 -25.66 13.21
C LYS A 388 -13.16 -27.11 12.75
N ALA A 389 -11.99 -27.50 12.29
CA ALA A 389 -11.62 -28.90 12.09
C ALA A 389 -10.35 -29.22 12.88
N LYS A 390 -10.17 -30.47 13.27
CA LYS A 390 -9.01 -30.91 14.06
C LYS A 390 -8.40 -32.15 13.45
N THR A 391 -7.07 -32.21 13.46
CA THR A 391 -6.37 -33.41 13.04
C THR A 391 -6.37 -34.47 14.12
N ARG A 392 -5.96 -35.69 13.74
CA ARG A 392 -5.47 -36.67 14.72
C ARG A 392 -4.23 -36.13 15.46
N VAL A 393 -4.07 -36.57 16.70
CA VAL A 393 -2.84 -36.39 17.48
C VAL A 393 -1.80 -37.39 16.98
N LEU A 394 -0.57 -36.94 16.77
CA LEU A 394 0.57 -37.80 16.49
C LEU A 394 1.52 -37.73 17.68
N THR A 395 2.05 -38.85 18.13
CA THR A 395 2.83 -38.90 19.37
C THR A 395 4.33 -38.78 19.13
N ASN A 396 5.03 -38.13 20.07
CA ASN A 396 6.48 -38.05 20.20
C ASN A 396 7.19 -37.68 18.88
N THR A 397 6.75 -36.59 18.24
CA THR A 397 7.30 -36.11 16.98
C THR A 397 7.30 -34.58 16.86
N LEU A 398 8.42 -34.03 16.36
CA LEU A 398 8.55 -32.61 16.00
C LEU A 398 8.34 -32.37 14.49
N ASN A 399 8.14 -33.45 13.73
CA ASN A 399 7.90 -33.43 12.29
C ASN A 399 6.65 -34.27 11.94
N PRO A 400 5.46 -33.89 12.44
CA PRO A 400 4.24 -34.65 12.21
C PRO A 400 3.82 -34.65 10.74
N ALA A 401 3.39 -35.80 10.23
CA ALA A 401 2.77 -35.96 8.91
C ALA A 401 1.31 -36.41 9.06
N TRP A 402 0.38 -35.45 9.02
CA TRP A 402 -1.05 -35.75 9.20
C TRP A 402 -1.68 -36.31 7.93
N ASN A 403 -1.44 -35.66 6.78
CA ASN A 403 -2.08 -35.94 5.50
C ASN A 403 -3.61 -36.07 5.63
N GLN A 404 -4.24 -35.05 6.25
CA GLN A 404 -5.69 -35.01 6.46
C GLN A 404 -6.32 -33.84 5.71
N THR A 405 -7.45 -34.10 5.06
CA THR A 405 -8.18 -33.12 4.26
C THR A 405 -9.50 -32.75 4.93
N PHE A 406 -9.81 -31.46 4.94
CA PHE A 406 -11.05 -30.90 5.49
C PHE A 406 -11.64 -29.91 4.51
N ASP A 407 -12.97 -29.96 4.35
CA ASP A 407 -13.69 -29.08 3.43
C ASP A 407 -14.50 -28.04 4.22
N PHE A 408 -14.42 -26.78 3.79
CA PHE A 408 -15.14 -25.66 4.38
C PHE A 408 -15.97 -24.94 3.33
N VAL A 409 -17.25 -24.70 3.63
CA VAL A 409 -18.09 -23.80 2.82
C VAL A 409 -17.73 -22.36 3.18
N VAL A 410 -17.34 -21.57 2.18
CA VAL A 410 -16.88 -20.20 2.35
C VAL A 410 -17.81 -19.24 1.61
N GLU A 411 -18.46 -18.35 2.35
CA GLU A 411 -19.46 -17.42 1.83
C GLU A 411 -18.85 -16.18 1.15
N ASP A 412 -17.60 -15.82 1.48
CA ASP A 412 -16.91 -14.68 0.93
C ASP A 412 -15.39 -14.85 1.08
N ALA A 413 -14.79 -15.58 0.15
CA ALA A 413 -13.39 -15.99 0.20
C ALA A 413 -12.41 -14.80 0.16
N LEU A 414 -12.77 -13.72 -0.55
CA LEU A 414 -11.90 -12.54 -0.65
C LEU A 414 -11.76 -11.77 0.65
N HIS A 415 -12.60 -12.02 1.65
CA HIS A 415 -12.52 -11.36 2.94
C HIS A 415 -12.49 -12.34 4.12
N ASP A 416 -12.34 -13.65 3.87
CA ASP A 416 -12.18 -14.67 4.90
C ASP A 416 -10.71 -15.10 5.06
N MET A 417 -10.40 -15.82 6.16
CA MET A 417 -9.08 -16.37 6.47
C MET A 417 -9.22 -17.74 7.16
N LEU A 418 -8.32 -18.66 6.85
CA LEU A 418 -8.16 -20.04 7.39
C LEU A 418 -7.16 -20.18 8.58
N ILE A 419 -7.37 -19.71 9.79
CA ILE A 419 -6.32 -19.81 10.84
C ILE A 419 -5.94 -21.28 11.12
N VAL A 420 -4.65 -21.62 11.02
CA VAL A 420 -4.13 -22.95 11.41
C VAL A 420 -3.35 -22.80 12.69
N GLU A 421 -3.77 -23.48 13.74
CA GLU A 421 -3.05 -23.52 15.02
C GLU A 421 -2.49 -24.91 15.25
N VAL A 422 -1.21 -24.99 15.62
CA VAL A 422 -0.57 -26.26 16.01
C VAL A 422 -0.45 -26.27 17.53
N TRP A 423 -0.84 -27.38 18.13
CA TRP A 423 -0.95 -27.57 19.56
C TRP A 423 -0.24 -28.86 19.96
N ASP A 424 0.31 -28.86 21.17
CA ASP A 424 0.80 -30.04 21.87
C ASP A 424 -0.32 -30.63 22.73
N HIS A 425 -0.43 -31.96 22.77
CA HIS A 425 -1.42 -32.65 23.58
C HIS A 425 -0.79 -33.37 24.77
N ASP A 426 -0.84 -32.74 25.93
CA ASP A 426 -0.27 -33.30 27.15
C ASP A 426 -1.31 -33.93 28.08
N THR A 427 -0.80 -34.78 28.99
CA THR A 427 -1.61 -35.43 30.04
C THR A 427 -2.24 -34.41 31.01
N PHE A 428 -1.66 -33.21 31.15
CA PHE A 428 -2.12 -32.16 32.07
C PHE A 428 -2.64 -30.89 31.37
N GLY A 429 -2.74 -30.86 30.04
CA GLY A 429 -3.17 -29.67 29.32
C GLY A 429 -2.98 -29.76 27.81
N LYS A 430 -3.27 -28.66 27.12
CA LYS A 430 -2.92 -28.46 25.71
C LYS A 430 -2.16 -27.16 25.60
N GLU A 431 -0.94 -27.21 25.11
CA GLU A 431 -0.13 -26.02 24.91
C GLU A 431 -0.13 -25.63 23.42
N LYS A 432 -0.28 -24.35 23.12
CA LYS A 432 -0.25 -23.87 21.73
C LYS A 432 1.20 -23.70 21.30
N ILE A 433 1.62 -24.45 20.29
CA ILE A 433 2.96 -24.36 19.71
C ILE A 433 3.08 -23.09 18.86
N GLY A 434 2.11 -22.84 17.98
CA GLY A 434 2.12 -21.68 17.11
C GLY A 434 0.88 -21.58 16.21
N ARG A 435 0.85 -20.55 15.36
CA ARG A 435 -0.25 -20.33 14.40
C ARG A 435 0.24 -19.83 13.05
N ALA A 436 -0.47 -20.16 11.99
CA ALA A 436 -0.30 -19.59 10.66
C ALA A 436 -1.58 -18.85 10.23
N ILE A 437 -1.39 -17.69 9.59
CA ILE A 437 -2.45 -16.88 8.98
C ILE A 437 -2.08 -16.53 7.52
N MET A 438 -3.02 -16.80 6.63
CA MET A 438 -3.15 -16.83 5.19
C MET A 438 -4.55 -16.32 4.77
N THR A 439 -4.60 -15.54 3.70
CA THR A 439 -5.87 -15.23 3.07
C THR A 439 -6.18 -16.27 2.00
N LEU A 440 -7.40 -16.22 1.43
CA LEU A 440 -7.80 -17.14 0.37
C LEU A 440 -7.60 -16.57 -1.05
N THR A 441 -7.01 -15.37 -1.20
CA THR A 441 -6.86 -14.71 -2.52
C THR A 441 -6.11 -15.59 -3.52
N ARG A 442 -4.96 -16.13 -3.09
CA ARG A 442 -4.09 -16.94 -3.93
C ARG A 442 -4.77 -18.21 -4.42
N VAL A 443 -5.46 -18.94 -3.53
CA VAL A 443 -6.15 -20.19 -3.91
C VAL A 443 -7.36 -19.90 -4.81
N VAL A 444 -8.07 -18.79 -4.62
CA VAL A 444 -9.16 -18.37 -5.51
C VAL A 444 -8.65 -18.09 -6.93
N LEU A 445 -7.46 -17.51 -7.06
CA LEU A 445 -6.86 -17.18 -8.36
C LEU A 445 -6.23 -18.39 -9.05
N GLU A 446 -5.34 -19.09 -8.35
CA GLU A 446 -4.57 -20.22 -8.86
C GLU A 446 -5.43 -21.50 -8.97
N GLY A 447 -6.54 -21.57 -8.23
CA GLY A 447 -7.43 -22.74 -8.15
C GLY A 447 -6.96 -23.75 -7.11
N GLU A 448 -5.68 -24.08 -7.10
CA GLU A 448 -5.04 -24.82 -6.02
C GLU A 448 -3.56 -24.49 -5.91
N PHE A 449 -3.01 -24.60 -4.70
CA PHE A 449 -1.57 -24.50 -4.49
C PHE A 449 -1.14 -25.25 -3.24
N GLN A 450 0.12 -25.64 -3.21
CA GLN A 450 0.78 -26.19 -2.03
C GLN A 450 1.90 -25.25 -1.59
N ASP A 451 1.97 -24.95 -0.30
CA ASP A 451 3.03 -24.13 0.27
C ASP A 451 3.24 -24.47 1.74
N GLY A 452 4.32 -23.97 2.32
CA GLY A 452 4.53 -24.05 3.76
C GLY A 452 4.57 -22.67 4.41
N PHE A 453 4.01 -22.61 5.61
CA PHE A 453 3.77 -21.38 6.35
C PHE A 453 4.49 -21.43 7.69
N PRO A 454 5.35 -20.44 8.01
CA PRO A 454 6.00 -20.39 9.31
C PRO A 454 4.95 -20.24 10.43
N LEU A 455 5.22 -20.86 11.58
CA LEU A 455 4.35 -20.79 12.75
C LEU A 455 4.71 -19.60 13.63
N ASP A 456 3.77 -18.66 13.72
CA ASP A 456 3.86 -17.50 14.57
C ASP A 456 3.68 -17.86 16.04
N GLY A 457 4.49 -17.24 16.91
CA GLY A 457 4.53 -17.54 18.34
C GLY A 457 5.38 -18.77 18.68
N ALA A 458 5.82 -19.55 17.69
CA ALA A 458 6.78 -20.62 17.87
C ALA A 458 8.22 -20.11 17.70
N LYS A 459 9.18 -20.73 18.40
CA LYS A 459 10.62 -20.45 18.20
C LYS A 459 11.12 -20.91 16.84
N SER A 460 10.43 -21.88 16.27
CA SER A 460 10.76 -22.60 15.04
C SER A 460 9.49 -23.28 14.51
N GLY A 461 9.53 -23.68 13.26
CA GLY A 461 8.57 -24.63 12.72
C GLY A 461 7.69 -24.05 11.63
N LYS A 462 7.29 -24.93 10.71
CA LYS A 462 6.57 -24.59 9.49
C LYS A 462 5.49 -25.63 9.26
N VAL A 463 4.28 -25.21 8.91
CA VAL A 463 3.17 -26.11 8.53
C VAL A 463 3.00 -26.11 7.01
N TYR A 464 2.88 -27.28 6.41
CA TYR A 464 2.68 -27.46 4.98
C TYR A 464 1.22 -27.77 4.68
N LEU A 465 0.64 -26.97 3.79
CA LEU A 465 -0.76 -27.06 3.41
C LEU A 465 -0.87 -27.19 1.89
N HIS A 466 -1.82 -27.99 1.43
CA HIS A 466 -2.34 -27.93 0.08
C HIS A 466 -3.77 -27.39 0.15
N LEU A 467 -4.01 -26.26 -0.51
CA LEU A 467 -5.29 -25.57 -0.57
C LEU A 467 -5.86 -25.72 -1.97
N LYS A 468 -7.14 -26.07 -2.05
CA LYS A 468 -7.89 -26.16 -3.31
C LYS A 468 -9.22 -25.45 -3.18
N TRP A 469 -9.52 -24.59 -4.16
CA TRP A 469 -10.74 -23.81 -4.24
C TRP A 469 -11.68 -24.40 -5.29
N THR A 470 -12.91 -24.68 -4.89
CA THR A 470 -13.98 -25.12 -5.79
C THR A 470 -15.12 -24.10 -5.73
N PRO A 471 -15.35 -23.28 -6.77
CA PRO A 471 -16.44 -22.34 -6.81
C PRO A 471 -17.81 -23.02 -6.65
N GLU A 472 -18.72 -22.44 -5.87
CA GLU A 472 -20.09 -22.95 -5.75
C GLU A 472 -21.02 -22.25 -6.75
N LEU A 473 -21.47 -22.97 -7.77
CA LEU A 473 -22.39 -22.46 -8.79
C LEU A 473 -23.77 -22.26 -8.18
N LYS A 474 -24.25 -21.01 -8.10
CA LYS A 474 -25.67 -20.74 -7.84
C LYS A 474 -26.38 -20.49 -9.15
N PHE A 475 -27.07 -21.51 -9.64
CA PHE A 475 -28.10 -21.32 -10.66
C PHE A 475 -29.21 -20.47 -10.04
N ARG A 476 -29.50 -19.30 -10.64
CA ARG A 476 -30.75 -18.61 -10.33
C ARG A 476 -31.86 -19.39 -11.02
N ASP A 477 -32.78 -19.96 -10.25
CA ASP A 477 -34.09 -20.31 -10.77
C ASP A 477 -34.73 -19.00 -11.27
N SER A 478 -34.96 -18.95 -12.58
CA SER A 478 -35.50 -17.82 -13.34
C SER A 478 -36.96 -17.53 -13.03
#